data_AF-A0AAD5VG48-F1
#
_entry.id   AF-A0AAD5VG48-F1
#
_cell.length_a   1.000
_cell.length_b   1.000
_cell.length_c   1.000
_cell.angle_alpha   90.00
_cell.angle_beta   90.00
_cell.angle_gamma   90.00
#
_symmetry.space_group_name_H-M   'P 1'
#
loop_
_entity.id
_entity.type
_entity.pdbx_description
1 polymer ?
#
loop_
_entity_poly.entity_id
_entity_poly.type
_entity_poly.pdbx_seq_one_letter_code
_entity_poly.pdbx_strand_id
1 'polypeptide(L)'
;MPQRQFPAVVNRYFRLRAFPSALLMTPQTVTPPPRVKTDTWANRVARATESRLVMETPKQTSPSALHSQLLDFVAPPILPSHPEGSIPMLLFFQTSKAKTHKHCVKRRRLRTKLKGVIELIVTHGAKTDDTKQLIFNEEEVRQRGDKWILPDWAYLCSPDAACYMATYAELVAAMRGSLQRLWDAGMRLEATWAEAEMRKHQTPSPLLSPRSFYKGSTSTYSPKRTKGNANTKVRLLARL
;
A
#
# COMPACT_ATOMS: atom_id res chain seq x y z
N MET A 1 -5.24 -8.15 8.27
CA MET A 1 -4.35 -8.77 7.26
C MET A 1 -2.95 -8.93 7.85
N PRO A 2 -2.31 -10.12 7.76
CA PRO A 2 -0.95 -10.29 8.22
C PRO A 2 0.02 -9.47 7.35
N GLN A 3 0.89 -8.67 7.97
CA GLN A 3 1.84 -7.77 7.30
C GLN A 3 2.82 -8.44 6.30
N ARG A 4 2.85 -9.78 6.25
CA ARG A 4 3.72 -10.56 5.36
C ARG A 4 3.20 -10.65 3.91
N GLN A 5 1.97 -10.22 3.64
CA GLN A 5 1.36 -10.32 2.31
C GLN A 5 1.73 -9.17 1.37
N PHE A 6 2.33 -8.10 1.89
CA PHE A 6 2.65 -6.92 1.09
C PHE A 6 3.93 -7.10 0.28
N PRO A 7 3.99 -6.50 -0.93
CA PRO A 7 5.09 -6.70 -1.84
C PRO A 7 6.37 -6.14 -1.23
N ALA A 8 7.41 -6.98 -1.24
CA ALA A 8 8.70 -6.68 -0.67
C ALA A 8 9.78 -7.18 -1.62
N VAL A 9 10.74 -6.32 -1.91
CA VAL A 9 11.91 -6.65 -2.70
C VAL A 9 13.14 -6.51 -1.83
N VAL A 10 13.98 -7.53 -1.82
CA VAL A 10 15.27 -7.53 -1.14
C VAL A 10 16.35 -7.54 -2.21
N ASN A 11 17.26 -6.60 -2.13
CA ASN A 11 18.46 -6.54 -2.94
C ASN A 11 19.69 -6.46 -2.02
N ARG A 12 20.88 -6.60 -2.58
CA ARG A 12 22.18 -6.47 -1.91
C ARG A 12 22.33 -5.15 -1.15
N TYR A 13 21.76 -4.06 -1.66
CA TYR A 13 21.99 -2.72 -1.09
C TYR A 13 20.89 -2.26 -0.12
N PHE A 14 19.67 -2.74 -0.28
CA PHE A 14 18.53 -2.33 0.52
C PHE A 14 17.38 -3.33 0.41
N ARG A 15 16.45 -3.23 1.36
CA ARG A 15 15.15 -3.86 1.30
C ARG A 15 14.09 -2.78 1.12
N LEU A 16 13.24 -2.94 0.12
CA LEU A 16 12.14 -2.03 -0.18
C LEU A 16 10.81 -2.77 0.02
N ARG A 17 9.89 -2.15 0.73
CA ARG A 17 8.53 -2.67 0.94
C ARG A 17 7.54 -1.59 0.57
N ALA A 18 6.39 -1.98 0.03
CA ALA A 18 5.31 -1.05 -0.27
C ALA A 18 4.04 -1.51 0.45
N PHE A 19 3.28 -0.55 0.98
CA PHE A 19 2.03 -0.78 1.70
C PHE A 19 0.99 0.23 1.26
N PRO A 20 -0.30 -0.13 1.17
CA PRO A 20 -1.35 0.86 1.01
C PRO A 20 -1.32 1.87 2.16
N SER A 21 -1.33 3.17 1.83
CA SER A 21 -1.24 4.27 2.82
C SER A 21 -2.38 4.24 3.83
N ALA A 22 -3.57 3.78 3.41
CA ALA A 22 -4.74 3.59 4.27
C ALA A 22 -4.47 2.71 5.50
N LEU A 23 -3.52 1.77 5.42
CA LEU A 23 -3.18 0.89 6.55
C LEU A 23 -2.25 1.55 7.58
N LEU A 24 -1.61 2.67 7.22
CA LEU A 24 -0.74 3.42 8.11
C LEU A 24 -1.50 4.50 8.90
N MET A 25 -2.71 4.87 8.48
CA MET A 25 -3.53 5.83 9.18
C MET A 25 -4.21 5.14 10.37
N THR A 26 -3.75 5.42 11.59
CA THR A 26 -4.53 5.12 12.80
C THR A 26 -5.78 5.99 12.81
N PRO A 27 -6.98 5.44 13.08
CA PRO A 27 -8.21 6.22 13.21
C PRO A 27 -8.17 7.03 14.52
N GLN A 28 -7.40 8.11 14.54
CA GLN A 28 -7.31 9.03 15.68
C GLN A 28 -7.48 10.45 15.12
N THR A 29 -8.71 10.93 15.21
CA THR A 29 -9.10 12.32 15.59
C THR A 29 -8.11 13.43 15.25
N VAL A 30 -8.08 13.87 13.99
CA VAL A 30 -7.75 15.26 13.64
C VAL A 30 -8.55 15.58 12.38
N THR A 31 -9.26 16.70 12.38
CA THR A 31 -9.93 17.27 11.21
C THR A 31 -8.97 17.17 10.01
N PRO A 32 -9.29 16.37 8.98
CA PRO A 32 -8.35 16.15 7.89
C PRO A 32 -8.10 17.51 7.22
N PRO A 33 -6.83 17.87 6.92
CA PRO A 33 -6.58 19.02 6.06
C PRO A 33 -7.38 18.86 4.76
N PRO A 34 -7.83 19.95 4.12
CA PRO A 34 -8.57 19.88 2.87
C PRO A 34 -7.77 19.02 1.90
N ARG A 35 -8.25 17.79 1.67
CA ARG A 35 -7.56 16.85 0.81
C ARG A 35 -7.59 17.47 -0.58
N VAL A 36 -6.43 17.69 -1.18
CA VAL A 36 -6.34 17.78 -2.64
C VAL A 36 -7.16 16.59 -3.16
N LYS A 37 -8.07 16.83 -4.12
CA LYS A 37 -8.96 15.80 -4.69
C LYS A 37 -8.11 14.69 -5.32
N THR A 38 -7.63 13.79 -4.48
CA THR A 38 -6.80 12.67 -4.86
C THR A 38 -7.75 11.51 -5.01
N ASP A 39 -7.68 10.86 -6.15
CA ASP A 39 -8.59 9.79 -6.46
C ASP A 39 -8.24 8.55 -5.66
N THR A 40 -8.89 8.40 -4.51
CA THR A 40 -8.60 7.29 -3.60
C THR A 40 -8.97 5.94 -4.22
N TRP A 41 -8.29 4.87 -3.82
CA TRP A 41 -8.65 3.50 -4.23
C TRP A 41 -10.15 3.18 -4.03
N ALA A 42 -10.78 3.65 -2.95
CA ALA A 42 -12.21 3.45 -2.71
C ALA A 42 -13.07 4.10 -3.81
N ASN A 43 -12.72 5.31 -4.25
CA ASN A 43 -13.40 5.98 -5.36
C ASN A 43 -13.21 5.24 -6.68
N ARG A 44 -12.02 4.64 -6.90
CA ARG A 44 -11.74 3.82 -8.08
C ARG A 44 -12.61 2.57 -8.14
N VAL A 45 -12.72 1.86 -7.03
CA VAL A 45 -13.59 0.67 -6.94
C VAL A 45 -15.05 1.06 -7.15
N ALA A 46 -15.51 2.17 -6.54
CA ALA A 46 -16.87 2.68 -6.75
C ALA A 46 -17.15 2.96 -8.25
N ARG A 47 -16.25 3.66 -8.95
CA ARG A 47 -16.40 3.91 -10.40
C ARG A 47 -16.37 2.63 -11.23
N ALA A 48 -15.50 1.68 -10.88
CA ALA A 48 -15.44 0.39 -11.58
C ALA A 48 -16.73 -0.42 -11.38
N THR A 49 -17.34 -0.36 -10.18
CA THR A 49 -18.65 -0.96 -9.92
C THR A 49 -19.78 -0.26 -10.66
N GLU A 50 -19.79 1.07 -10.68
CA GLU A 50 -20.79 1.89 -11.39
C GLU A 50 -20.72 1.69 -12.91
N SER A 51 -19.51 1.71 -13.48
CA SER A 51 -19.29 1.51 -14.93
C SER A 51 -19.71 0.11 -15.38
N ARG A 52 -19.55 -0.90 -14.51
CA ARG A 52 -20.02 -2.26 -14.79
C ARG A 52 -21.55 -2.36 -14.83
N LEU A 53 -22.26 -1.66 -13.95
CA LEU A 53 -23.73 -1.60 -13.98
C LEU A 53 -24.24 -0.97 -15.29
N VAL A 54 -23.48 -0.06 -15.88
CA VAL A 54 -23.80 0.57 -17.18
C VAL A 54 -23.44 -0.34 -18.37
N MET A 55 -22.44 -1.21 -18.26
CA MET A 55 -22.00 -2.11 -19.33
C MET A 55 -22.67 -3.49 -19.33
N GLU A 56 -23.51 -3.83 -18.36
CA GLU A 56 -24.39 -5.01 -18.43
C GLU A 56 -25.52 -4.80 -19.45
N THR A 57 -25.14 -4.69 -20.72
CA THR A 57 -25.98 -5.13 -21.85
C THR A 57 -25.53 -6.55 -22.23
N PRO A 58 -26.48 -7.50 -22.42
CA PRO A 58 -26.17 -8.92 -22.42
C PRO A 58 -25.57 -9.35 -23.75
N LYS A 59 -24.24 -9.38 -23.87
CA LYS A 59 -23.57 -10.15 -24.92
C LYS A 59 -22.18 -10.63 -24.48
N GLN A 60 -22.16 -11.87 -23.97
CA GLN A 60 -21.05 -12.82 -23.87
C GLN A 60 -19.63 -12.24 -24.04
N THR A 61 -19.03 -11.75 -22.95
CA THR A 61 -17.60 -11.42 -22.91
C THR A 61 -16.88 -12.46 -22.06
N SER A 62 -15.89 -13.12 -22.66
CA SER A 62 -15.07 -14.16 -22.01
C SER A 62 -14.40 -13.68 -20.70
N PRO A 63 -14.19 -14.57 -19.70
CA PRO A 63 -13.66 -14.20 -18.39
C PRO A 63 -12.23 -13.62 -18.42
N SER A 64 -11.42 -13.97 -19.42
CA SER A 64 -10.07 -13.42 -19.59
C SER A 64 -10.08 -11.97 -20.08
N ALA A 65 -11.05 -11.59 -20.93
CA ALA A 65 -11.19 -10.22 -21.42
C ALA A 65 -11.71 -9.25 -20.34
N LEU A 66 -12.52 -9.76 -19.39
CA LEU A 66 -12.96 -8.99 -18.23
C LEU A 66 -11.81 -8.59 -17.30
N HIS A 67 -10.78 -9.43 -17.17
CA HIS A 67 -9.61 -9.13 -16.33
C HIS A 67 -8.76 -7.99 -16.92
N SER A 68 -8.62 -7.96 -18.25
CA SER A 68 -7.89 -6.89 -18.96
C SER A 68 -8.65 -5.56 -18.89
N GLN A 69 -9.96 -5.58 -19.13
CA GLN A 69 -10.81 -4.38 -19.03
C GLN A 69 -10.89 -3.84 -17.60
N LEU A 70 -10.91 -4.71 -16.59
CA LEU A 70 -10.87 -4.29 -15.19
C LEU A 70 -9.58 -3.57 -14.81
N LEU A 71 -8.43 -4.02 -15.33
CA LEU A 71 -7.16 -3.33 -15.13
C LEU A 71 -7.16 -1.92 -15.74
N ASP A 72 -7.89 -1.71 -16.84
CA ASP A 72 -8.06 -0.40 -17.47
C ASP A 72 -9.05 0.51 -16.70
N PHE A 73 -10.07 -0.06 -16.01
CA PHE A 73 -11.00 0.71 -15.17
C PHE A 73 -10.45 1.01 -13.76
N VAL A 74 -9.64 0.09 -13.22
CA VAL A 74 -8.92 0.24 -11.93
C VAL A 74 -7.60 1.00 -12.12
N ALA A 75 -7.30 1.42 -13.37
CA ALA A 75 -6.10 2.13 -13.80
C ALA A 75 -5.60 3.15 -12.76
N PRO A 76 -4.27 3.26 -12.62
CA PRO A 76 -3.66 3.89 -11.46
C PRO A 76 -4.09 5.36 -11.38
N PRO A 77 -4.34 5.88 -10.16
CA PRO A 77 -4.73 7.24 -9.89
C PRO A 77 -3.89 8.21 -10.69
N ILE A 78 -4.57 9.19 -11.28
CA ILE A 78 -3.90 10.41 -11.71
C ILE A 78 -3.24 10.97 -10.44
N LEU A 79 -1.91 11.02 -10.43
CA LEU A 79 -1.18 11.65 -9.34
C LEU A 79 -1.73 13.06 -9.17
N PRO A 80 -1.90 13.56 -7.93
CA PRO A 80 -2.41 14.91 -7.73
C PRO A 80 -1.50 15.89 -8.47
N SER A 81 -2.10 16.93 -9.05
CA SER A 81 -1.37 17.98 -9.75
C SER A 81 -0.22 18.47 -8.87
N HIS A 82 0.99 18.30 -9.38
CA HIS A 82 2.23 18.61 -8.68
C HIS A 82 3.05 19.57 -9.55
N PRO A 83 3.96 20.36 -8.95
CA PRO A 83 4.83 21.22 -9.74
C PRO A 83 5.59 20.38 -10.76
N GLU A 84 5.73 20.93 -11.97
CA GLU A 84 6.35 20.25 -13.10
C GLU A 84 7.71 19.66 -12.69
N GLY A 85 7.88 18.35 -12.89
CA GLY A 85 9.09 17.63 -12.50
C GLY A 85 9.14 17.08 -11.08
N SER A 86 8.04 17.07 -10.31
CA SER A 86 8.05 16.54 -8.92
C SER A 86 6.92 15.56 -8.61
N ILE A 87 7.21 14.26 -8.52
CA ILE A 87 6.17 13.25 -8.24
C ILE A 87 5.98 13.05 -6.72
N PRO A 88 4.76 13.20 -6.17
CA PRO A 88 4.51 12.99 -4.75
C PRO A 88 4.64 11.50 -4.39
N MET A 89 5.53 11.20 -3.43
CA MET A 89 5.82 9.84 -2.97
C MET A 89 5.86 9.77 -1.45
N LEU A 90 5.08 8.86 -0.85
CA LEU A 90 5.16 8.57 0.59
C LEU A 90 6.33 7.62 0.88
N LEU A 91 7.52 8.17 1.10
CA LEU A 91 8.75 7.39 1.31
C LEU A 91 9.29 7.53 2.74
N PHE A 92 9.38 6.40 3.44
CA PHE A 92 9.96 6.26 4.77
C PHE A 92 11.28 5.50 4.74
N PHE A 93 12.21 5.87 5.62
CA PHE A 93 13.50 5.21 5.76
C PHE A 93 13.63 4.56 7.14
N GLN A 94 13.83 3.25 7.16
CA GLN A 94 14.15 2.50 8.37
C GLN A 94 15.67 2.30 8.47
N THR A 95 16.38 3.28 9.03
CA THR A 95 17.81 3.17 9.30
C THR A 95 18.06 2.90 10.78
N SER A 96 18.68 1.76 11.11
CA SER A 96 19.06 1.47 12.50
C SER A 96 20.54 1.74 12.75
N LYS A 97 20.91 2.03 14.01
CA LYS A 97 22.32 2.21 14.40
C LYS A 97 23.13 0.92 14.14
N ALA A 98 22.53 -0.24 14.39
CA ALA A 98 23.17 -1.55 14.27
C ALA A 98 23.35 -2.00 12.82
N LYS A 99 22.36 -1.79 11.94
CA LYS A 99 22.43 -2.28 10.55
C LYS A 99 23.16 -1.34 9.60
N THR A 100 23.07 -0.04 9.85
CA THR A 100 23.58 0.96 8.90
C THR A 100 24.90 1.57 9.37
N HIS A 101 24.86 2.40 10.42
CA HIS A 101 26.04 3.08 10.95
C HIS A 101 25.73 3.73 12.30
N LYS A 102 26.70 3.79 13.22
CA LYS A 102 26.58 4.46 14.55
C LYS A 102 26.29 5.97 14.45
N HIS A 103 27.05 6.70 13.64
CA HIS A 103 26.88 8.15 13.45
C HIS A 103 25.62 8.54 12.64
N CYS A 104 24.87 9.51 13.16
CA CYS A 104 23.64 10.03 12.52
C CYS A 104 23.91 10.70 11.17
N VAL A 105 25.04 11.41 11.02
CA VAL A 105 25.42 12.11 9.79
C VAL A 105 25.58 11.14 8.63
N LYS A 106 26.27 10.01 8.83
CA LYS A 106 26.40 8.97 7.80
C LYS A 106 25.04 8.37 7.44
N ARG A 107 24.14 8.14 8.40
CA ARG A 107 22.77 7.67 8.11
C ARG A 107 21.94 8.72 7.35
N ARG A 108 22.13 10.01 7.63
CA ARG A 108 21.50 11.10 6.88
C ARG A 108 22.00 11.15 5.44
N ARG A 109 23.32 11.10 5.23
CA ARG A 109 23.93 11.05 3.88
C ARG A 109 23.41 9.86 3.07
N LEU A 110 23.26 8.69 3.69
CA LEU A 110 22.69 7.52 3.03
C LEU A 110 21.24 7.74 2.59
N ARG A 111 20.41 8.32 3.46
CA ARG A 111 19.02 8.67 3.11
C ARG A 111 18.97 9.66 1.94
N THR A 112 19.80 10.70 1.97
CA THR A 112 19.90 11.68 0.87
C THR A 112 20.35 11.02 -0.43
N LYS A 113 21.36 10.14 -0.39
CA LYS A 113 21.85 9.39 -1.55
C LYS A 113 20.74 8.56 -2.20
N LEU A 114 19.99 7.80 -1.40
CA LEU A 114 18.88 6.97 -1.90
C LEU A 114 17.70 7.79 -2.39
N LYS A 115 17.37 8.91 -1.73
CA LYS A 115 16.36 9.85 -2.25
C LYS A 115 16.76 10.39 -3.61
N GLY A 116 18.01 10.83 -3.77
CA GLY A 116 18.52 11.31 -5.06
C GLY A 116 18.49 10.22 -6.13
N VAL A 117 18.78 8.97 -5.81
CA VAL A 117 18.63 7.85 -6.77
C VAL A 117 17.18 7.67 -7.22
N ILE A 118 16.23 7.73 -6.29
CA ILE A 118 14.80 7.61 -6.62
C ILE A 118 14.36 8.79 -7.47
N GLU A 119 14.77 10.01 -7.11
CA GLU A 119 14.54 11.23 -7.89
C GLU A 119 15.07 11.06 -9.32
N LEU A 120 16.34 10.69 -9.51
CA LEU A 120 16.93 10.45 -10.83
C LEU A 120 16.12 9.46 -11.68
N ILE A 121 15.57 8.40 -11.08
CA ILE A 121 14.75 7.42 -11.81
C ILE A 121 13.38 7.99 -12.17
N VAL A 122 12.72 8.59 -11.19
CA VAL A 122 11.31 8.98 -11.28
C VAL A 122 11.14 10.26 -12.10
N THR A 123 12.01 11.27 -11.90
CA THR A 123 11.90 12.57 -12.56
C THR A 123 12.76 12.68 -13.83
N HIS A 124 13.88 11.95 -13.90
CA HIS A 124 14.80 12.02 -15.05
C HIS A 124 14.91 10.72 -15.86
N GLY A 125 14.14 9.67 -15.50
CA GLY A 125 14.11 8.42 -16.26
C GLY A 125 15.44 7.67 -16.24
N ALA A 126 16.31 7.92 -15.26
CA ALA A 126 17.68 7.43 -15.26
C ALA A 126 17.77 5.91 -15.43
N LYS A 127 18.60 5.49 -16.38
CA LYS A 127 18.93 4.10 -16.68
C LYS A 127 20.44 3.93 -16.65
N THR A 128 20.89 2.71 -16.34
CA THR A 128 22.30 2.34 -16.40
C THR A 128 22.55 1.59 -17.70
N ASP A 129 23.58 2.01 -18.42
CA ASP A 129 24.07 1.34 -19.62
C ASP A 129 25.02 0.18 -19.28
N ASP A 130 25.36 -0.66 -20.25
CA ASP A 130 26.32 -1.76 -20.09
C ASP A 130 27.72 -1.24 -19.68
N THR A 131 28.03 0.00 -20.05
CA THR A 131 29.23 0.75 -19.65
C THR A 131 29.19 1.30 -18.22
N LYS A 132 28.13 1.01 -17.44
CA LYS A 132 27.87 1.54 -16.09
C LYS A 132 27.73 3.07 -16.01
N GLN A 133 27.49 3.74 -17.14
CA GLN A 133 27.17 5.16 -17.16
C GLN A 133 25.67 5.38 -16.99
N LEU A 134 25.30 6.56 -16.50
CA LEU A 134 23.90 6.97 -16.34
C LEU A 134 23.43 7.64 -17.63
N ILE A 135 22.36 7.10 -18.20
CA ILE A 135 21.65 7.68 -19.34
C ILE A 135 20.31 8.20 -18.83
N PHE A 136 19.98 9.44 -19.18
CA PHE A 136 18.71 10.07 -18.84
C PHE A 136 17.77 9.97 -20.04
N ASN A 137 16.50 9.66 -19.78
CA ASN A 137 15.48 9.56 -20.82
C ASN A 137 14.24 10.34 -20.38
N GLU A 138 14.20 11.61 -20.76
CA GLU A 138 13.11 12.53 -20.41
C GLU A 138 11.80 12.19 -21.15
N GLU A 139 11.89 11.60 -22.34
CA GLU A 139 10.73 11.14 -23.11
C GLU A 139 9.99 10.02 -22.37
N GLU A 140 10.74 9.08 -21.78
CA GLU A 140 10.17 8.02 -20.95
C GLU A 140 9.40 8.61 -19.75
N VAL A 141 9.95 9.64 -19.10
CA VAL A 141 9.28 10.29 -17.97
C VAL A 141 7.98 10.95 -18.41
N ARG A 142 7.99 11.65 -19.55
CA ARG A 142 6.79 12.34 -20.06
C ARG A 142 5.65 11.37 -20.37
N GLN A 143 5.98 10.16 -20.84
CA GLN A 143 4.98 9.14 -21.18
C GLN A 143 4.64 8.20 -20.03
N ARG A 144 5.57 7.99 -19.09
CA ARG A 144 5.55 6.87 -18.14
C ARG A 144 6.05 7.22 -16.73
N GLY A 145 6.19 8.49 -16.36
CA GLY A 145 6.67 8.92 -15.05
C GLY A 145 5.92 8.25 -13.89
N ASP A 146 4.60 8.11 -14.04
CA ASP A 146 3.70 7.53 -13.04
C ASP A 146 3.91 6.01 -12.83
N LYS A 147 4.59 5.32 -13.76
CA LYS A 147 4.73 3.85 -13.73
C LYS A 147 5.73 3.35 -12.69
N TRP A 148 6.50 4.25 -12.09
CA TRP A 148 7.50 3.87 -11.09
C TRP A 148 6.96 3.85 -9.67
N ILE A 149 5.84 4.54 -9.41
CA ILE A 149 5.32 4.76 -8.05
C ILE A 149 3.83 4.45 -8.02
N LEU A 150 3.47 3.34 -7.37
CA LEU A 150 2.09 3.03 -7.01
C LEU A 150 1.48 4.21 -6.22
N PRO A 151 0.41 4.83 -6.73
CA PRO A 151 -0.26 5.96 -6.08
C PRO A 151 -1.05 5.51 -4.86
N ASP A 152 -1.10 6.33 -3.81
CA ASP A 152 -1.63 5.99 -2.47
C ASP A 152 -0.87 4.86 -1.75
N TRP A 153 0.33 4.50 -2.19
CA TRP A 153 1.18 3.56 -1.47
C TRP A 153 2.31 4.27 -0.71
N ALA A 154 2.61 3.75 0.47
CA ALA A 154 3.74 4.12 1.29
C ALA A 154 4.87 3.11 1.13
N TYR A 155 6.07 3.63 0.88
CA TYR A 155 7.29 2.86 0.68
C TYR A 155 8.14 2.91 1.94
N LEU A 156 8.63 1.75 2.36
CA LEU A 156 9.57 1.62 3.46
C LEU A 156 10.90 1.07 2.93
N CYS A 157 11.89 1.96 2.86
CA CYS A 157 13.26 1.60 2.46
C CYS A 157 14.11 1.33 3.70
N SER A 158 14.63 0.10 3.81
CA SER A 158 15.58 -0.33 4.83
C SER A 158 16.95 -0.55 4.19
N PRO A 159 17.83 0.47 4.19
CA PRO A 159 19.11 0.35 3.51
C PRO A 159 20.14 -0.45 4.31
N ASP A 160 21.03 -1.12 3.59
CA ASP A 160 22.14 -1.89 4.15
C ASP A 160 23.47 -1.11 4.09
N ALA A 161 24.46 -1.55 4.87
CA ALA A 161 25.78 -0.91 4.93
C ALA A 161 26.52 -0.93 3.56
N ALA A 162 26.26 -1.94 2.72
CA ALA A 162 26.83 -2.05 1.38
C ALA A 162 26.50 -0.85 0.48
N CYS A 163 25.40 -0.14 0.76
CA CYS A 163 24.95 1.02 -0.02
C CYS A 163 25.92 2.23 0.08
N TYR A 164 26.78 2.27 1.11
CA TYR A 164 27.83 3.30 1.19
C TYR A 164 28.88 3.18 0.09
N MET A 165 29.23 1.94 -0.28
CA MET A 165 30.29 1.66 -1.25
C MET A 165 29.77 1.61 -2.69
N ALA A 166 28.45 1.43 -2.87
CA ALA A 166 27.82 1.34 -4.19
C ALA A 166 27.95 2.66 -4.98
N THR A 167 28.21 2.57 -6.28
CA THR A 167 28.16 3.74 -7.17
C THR A 167 26.71 4.17 -7.42
N TYR A 168 26.50 5.38 -7.91
CA TYR A 168 25.15 5.83 -8.29
C TYR A 168 24.55 4.95 -9.38
N ALA A 169 25.35 4.53 -10.36
CA ALA A 169 24.93 3.62 -11.42
C ALA A 169 24.41 2.28 -10.88
N GLU A 170 25.15 1.64 -9.98
CA GLU A 170 24.71 0.38 -9.35
C GLU A 170 23.41 0.55 -8.56
N LEU A 171 23.28 1.65 -7.82
CA LEU A 171 22.09 1.92 -7.05
C LEU A 171 20.88 2.22 -7.94
N VAL A 172 21.07 2.95 -9.04
CA VAL A 172 20.03 3.24 -10.02
C VAL A 172 19.52 1.94 -10.65
N ALA A 173 20.41 1.08 -11.13
CA ALA A 173 20.03 -0.22 -11.69
C ALA A 173 19.27 -1.08 -10.67
N ALA A 174 19.79 -1.18 -9.44
CA ALA A 174 19.15 -1.94 -8.36
C ALA A 174 17.78 -1.38 -7.95
N MET A 175 17.66 -0.06 -7.85
CA MET A 175 16.43 0.63 -7.46
C MET A 175 15.37 0.55 -8.55
N ARG A 176 15.74 0.75 -9.81
CA ARG A 176 14.84 0.65 -10.96
C ARG A 176 14.22 -0.74 -11.06
N GLY A 177 15.04 -1.79 -10.98
CA GLY A 177 14.55 -3.17 -10.96
C GLY A 177 13.68 -3.49 -9.74
N SER A 178 13.93 -2.85 -8.59
CA SER A 178 13.12 -3.04 -7.38
C SER A 178 11.77 -2.34 -7.48
N LEU A 179 11.72 -1.11 -7.99
CA LEU A 179 10.49 -0.34 -8.21
C LEU A 179 9.60 -1.03 -9.23
N GLN A 180 10.15 -1.52 -10.35
CA GLN A 180 9.39 -2.25 -11.35
C GLN A 180 8.73 -3.51 -10.77
N ARG A 181 9.49 -4.33 -10.02
CA ARG A 181 8.94 -5.52 -9.37
C ARG A 181 7.85 -5.19 -8.35
N LEU A 182 8.01 -4.09 -7.61
CA LEU A 182 6.99 -3.62 -6.67
C LEU A 182 5.74 -3.14 -7.40
N TRP A 183 5.89 -2.41 -8.49
CA TRP A 183 4.78 -1.98 -9.33
C TRP A 183 3.98 -3.18 -9.83
N ASP A 184 4.65 -4.15 -10.47
CA ASP A 184 4.00 -5.35 -11.00
C ASP A 184 3.29 -6.15 -9.90
N ALA A 185 3.92 -6.27 -8.72
CA ALA A 185 3.32 -6.96 -7.59
C ALA A 185 2.14 -6.19 -6.97
N GLY A 186 2.26 -4.86 -6.85
CA GLY A 186 1.20 -4.00 -6.33
C GLY A 186 0.00 -3.95 -7.26
N MET A 187 0.20 -3.78 -8.57
CA MET A 187 -0.87 -3.80 -9.56
C MET A 187 -1.64 -5.12 -9.56
N ARG A 188 -0.94 -6.26 -9.46
CA ARG A 188 -1.60 -7.57 -9.31
C ARG A 188 -2.43 -7.65 -8.02
N LEU A 189 -1.91 -7.13 -6.90
CA LEU A 189 -2.67 -7.09 -5.66
C LEU A 189 -3.90 -6.20 -5.77
N GLU A 190 -3.77 -5.00 -6.34
CA GLU A 190 -4.91 -4.10 -6.57
C GLU A 190 -5.99 -4.76 -7.44
N ALA A 191 -5.59 -5.47 -8.51
CA ALA A 191 -6.51 -6.22 -9.35
C ALA A 191 -7.26 -7.31 -8.56
N THR A 192 -6.53 -8.13 -7.78
CA THR A 192 -7.17 -9.18 -6.96
C THR A 192 -8.12 -8.61 -5.90
N TRP A 193 -7.80 -7.45 -5.31
CA TRP A 193 -8.66 -6.79 -4.35
C TRP A 193 -9.90 -6.20 -5.01
N ALA A 194 -9.76 -5.58 -6.18
CA ALA A 194 -10.88 -5.08 -6.96
C ALA A 194 -11.84 -6.23 -7.32
N GLU A 195 -11.33 -7.36 -7.81
CA GLU A 195 -12.14 -8.55 -8.10
C GLU A 195 -12.86 -9.09 -6.86
N ALA A 196 -12.15 -9.19 -5.73
CA ALA A 196 -12.74 -9.68 -4.48
C ALA A 196 -13.85 -8.76 -3.98
N GLU A 197 -13.68 -7.45 -4.09
CA GLU A 197 -14.69 -6.48 -3.66
C GLU A 197 -15.92 -6.52 -4.56
N MET A 198 -15.72 -6.60 -5.88
CA MET A 198 -16.82 -6.77 -6.84
C MET A 198 -17.63 -8.04 -6.57
N ARG A 199 -16.98 -9.16 -6.24
CA ARG A 199 -17.69 -10.41 -5.90
C ARG A 199 -18.59 -10.27 -4.67
N LYS A 200 -18.17 -9.50 -3.66
CA LYS A 200 -19.01 -9.25 -2.46
C LYS A 200 -20.28 -8.50 -2.82
N HIS A 201 -20.19 -7.52 -3.73
CA HIS A 201 -21.36 -6.77 -4.21
C HIS A 201 -22.27 -7.60 -5.12
N GLN A 202 -21.78 -8.70 -5.70
CA GLN A 202 -22.58 -9.60 -6.54
C GLN A 202 -23.35 -10.66 -5.76
N THR A 203 -22.93 -11.02 -4.54
CA THR A 203 -23.76 -11.85 -3.68
C THR A 203 -25.05 -11.07 -3.42
N PRO A 204 -26.21 -11.49 -3.97
CA PRO A 204 -27.46 -10.93 -3.55
C PRO A 204 -27.51 -11.20 -2.05
N SER A 205 -27.72 -10.15 -1.25
CA SER A 205 -28.10 -10.32 0.15
C SER A 205 -29.07 -11.50 0.19
N PRO A 206 -28.80 -12.58 0.97
CA PRO A 206 -29.76 -13.66 1.09
C PRO A 206 -31.04 -12.95 1.50
N LEU A 207 -32.01 -12.94 0.58
CA LEU A 207 -33.29 -12.30 0.77
C LEU A 207 -33.71 -12.74 2.16
N LEU A 208 -33.88 -11.75 3.05
CA LEU A 208 -34.47 -11.95 4.35
C LEU A 208 -35.71 -12.80 4.08
N SER A 209 -35.59 -14.11 4.32
CA SER A 209 -36.71 -15.01 4.40
C SER A 209 -37.68 -14.28 5.33
N PRO A 210 -38.92 -14.00 4.88
CA PRO A 210 -39.84 -13.19 5.66
C PRO A 210 -39.83 -13.72 7.08
N ARG A 211 -39.35 -12.86 7.98
CA ARG A 211 -39.18 -13.11 9.40
C ARG A 211 -40.51 -13.70 9.86
N SER A 212 -40.54 -15.00 10.11
CA SER A 212 -41.73 -15.65 10.65
C SER A 212 -41.97 -15.02 12.01
N PHE A 213 -42.86 -14.04 12.04
CA PHE A 213 -43.64 -13.74 13.22
C PHE A 213 -44.37 -15.03 13.63
N TYR A 214 -44.66 -15.16 14.93
CA TYR A 214 -45.23 -16.32 15.64
C TYR A 214 -44.17 -17.34 16.12
N LYS A 215 -44.03 -17.67 17.41
CA LYS A 215 -44.93 -17.57 18.57
C LYS A 215 -44.09 -17.37 19.84
N GLY A 216 -44.59 -16.55 20.76
CA GLY A 216 -43.99 -16.38 22.07
C GLY A 216 -44.00 -17.69 22.87
N SER A 217 -42.86 -18.04 23.45
CA SER A 217 -42.80 -18.82 24.68
C SER A 217 -42.37 -17.87 25.78
N THR A 218 -43.31 -17.57 26.68
CA THR A 218 -43.08 -16.92 27.96
C THR A 218 -42.04 -17.71 28.76
N SER A 219 -40.78 -17.28 28.73
CA SER A 219 -39.75 -17.81 29.63
C SER A 219 -39.75 -16.94 30.88
N THR A 220 -40.41 -17.46 31.91
CA THR A 220 -40.46 -16.96 33.28
C THR A 220 -39.08 -16.55 33.82
N TYR A 221 -39.00 -15.28 34.20
CA TYR A 221 -37.93 -14.67 34.96
C TYR A 221 -37.86 -15.31 36.36
N SER A 222 -36.73 -15.91 36.71
CA SER A 222 -36.46 -16.43 38.06
C SER A 222 -35.25 -15.70 38.65
N PRO A 223 -35.42 -14.85 39.68
CA PRO A 223 -34.30 -14.13 40.26
C PRO A 223 -33.59 -15.02 41.28
N LYS A 224 -32.38 -15.49 40.96
CA LYS A 224 -31.50 -16.12 41.96
C LYS A 224 -30.57 -15.10 42.60
N ARG A 225 -31.11 -14.54 43.69
CA ARG A 225 -30.51 -14.31 45.01
C ARG A 225 -28.96 -14.42 45.10
N THR A 226 -28.40 -13.29 45.52
CA THR A 226 -27.05 -13.07 46.02
C THR A 226 -26.61 -14.07 47.10
N LYS A 227 -25.35 -14.50 47.03
CA LYS A 227 -24.52 -14.82 48.19
C LYS A 227 -23.12 -14.27 47.94
N GLY A 228 -22.72 -13.33 48.77
CA GLY A 228 -21.34 -12.86 48.82
C GLY A 228 -20.42 -13.97 49.33
N ASN A 229 -19.13 -13.84 49.02
CA ASN A 229 -18.14 -14.22 50.00
C ASN A 229 -16.92 -13.32 49.91
N ALA A 230 -16.51 -12.89 51.10
CA ALA A 230 -15.43 -11.99 51.38
C ALA A 230 -14.06 -12.69 51.25
N ASN A 231 -13.03 -11.85 51.32
CA ASN A 231 -11.65 -12.17 51.70
C ASN A 231 -10.85 -13.05 50.75
N THR A 232 -9.82 -12.46 50.13
CA THR A 232 -8.45 -12.85 50.49
C THR A 232 -7.51 -11.65 50.35
N LYS A 233 -6.80 -11.41 51.46
CA LYS A 233 -5.77 -10.41 51.71
C LYS A 233 -4.40 -10.89 51.18
N VAL A 234 -3.58 -9.91 50.78
CA VAL A 234 -2.13 -9.78 51.08
C VAL A 234 -1.15 -10.79 50.45
N ARG A 235 -0.23 -10.26 49.63
CA ARG A 235 1.21 -10.23 49.98
C ARG A 235 2.03 -9.30 49.08
N LEU A 236 2.57 -8.26 49.71
CA LEU A 236 3.87 -7.66 49.39
C LEU A 236 4.98 -8.72 49.55
N LEU A 237 6.00 -8.70 48.69
CA LEU A 237 7.40 -8.43 49.07
C LEU A 237 8.40 -8.60 47.90
N ALA A 238 9.21 -7.54 47.75
CA ALA A 238 10.68 -7.50 47.61
C ALA A 238 11.43 -8.03 46.36
N ARG A 239 12.11 -7.06 45.71
CA ARG A 239 13.56 -6.96 45.39
C ARG A 239 14.38 -8.26 45.26
N LEU A 240 15.10 -8.38 44.14
CA LEU A 240 16.54 -8.05 44.04
C LEU A 240 16.81 -7.40 42.68
#